data_AF-A0A7C4T5D5-F1
#
_entry.id   AF-A0A7C4T5D5-F1
#
_cell.length_a   1.000
_cell.length_b   1.000
_cell.length_c   1.000
_cell.angle_alpha   90.00
_cell.angle_beta   90.00
_cell.angle_gamma   90.00
#
_symmetry.space_group_name_H-M   'P 1'
#
loop_
_entity.id
_entity.type
_entity.pdbx_description
1 polymer ?
#
loop_
_entity_poly.entity_id
_entity_poly.type
_entity_poly.pdbx_seq_one_letter_code
_entity_poly.pdbx_strand_id
1 'polypeptide(L)'
;MRLLKYFAVAAILIILLVFSISYMVWLGYPKTFLNVYILDKTVPNFKYEKHRALFWVLNNARIYKSNSKSYKIGRDYYGFHPLRPLSDYQYDIKRILLEQIDSISDKYDAVYYTDTRGVYFNEWFKGFRRSGENSVIEGGLNQNDYLLLKTMKEKNKLIIAEFDILGSPTSDLISYKTELLFRIHATGWKGRYFSSLDSTNNEIPYHLIENYKAEHEGKWPFTGEGIILSNHNTTLVLEPKKHLNVNYPKLVTDEDFRSRFHLPANIDFVGWFEIVAPLDSAAVVANFQLNLTTEGDSLLKNYGLSPIFPAIIVDNPEKIRTCYFTGDFATNTIPLSFAQMANSRQWLKAFTANKQVLFFENYYFPFLEKLLKTYATEKNTLMHNATTE
;
A
#
# COMPACT_ATOMS: atom_id res chain seq x y z
N MET A 1 -26.06 -19.44 -39.22
CA MET A 1 -24.84 -19.95 -38.54
C MET A 1 -23.51 -19.43 -39.10
N ARG A 2 -23.22 -19.46 -40.41
CA ARG A 2 -21.93 -18.97 -40.95
C ARG A 2 -21.72 -17.44 -40.79
N LEU A 3 -22.75 -16.64 -41.06
CA LEU A 3 -22.72 -15.19 -40.84
C LEU A 3 -22.41 -14.81 -39.38
N LEU A 4 -23.07 -15.46 -38.41
CA LEU A 4 -22.79 -15.26 -36.99
C LEU A 4 -21.33 -15.58 -36.60
N LYS A 5 -20.74 -16.61 -37.23
CA LYS A 5 -19.31 -16.92 -37.07
C LYS A 5 -18.41 -15.82 -37.62
N TYR A 6 -18.71 -15.27 -38.80
CA TYR A 6 -17.93 -14.15 -39.36
C TYR A 6 -18.05 -12.88 -38.52
N PHE A 7 -19.24 -12.57 -38.00
CA PHE A 7 -19.43 -11.45 -37.06
C PHE A 7 -18.65 -11.66 -35.76
N ALA A 8 -18.68 -12.87 -35.18
CA ALA A 8 -17.91 -13.18 -33.98
C ALA A 8 -16.39 -13.05 -34.21
N VAL A 9 -15.89 -13.56 -35.35
CA VAL A 9 -14.48 -13.44 -35.72
C VAL A 9 -14.09 -11.98 -35.93
N ALA A 10 -14.91 -11.21 -36.65
CA ALA A 10 -14.67 -9.78 -36.85
C ALA A 10 -14.64 -9.00 -35.53
N ALA A 11 -15.56 -9.28 -34.61
CA ALA A 11 -15.59 -8.67 -33.28
C ALA A 11 -14.32 -8.98 -32.48
N ILE A 12 -13.85 -10.24 -32.49
CA ILE A 12 -12.60 -10.64 -31.83
C ILE A 12 -11.39 -9.91 -32.45
N LEU A 13 -11.31 -9.82 -33.78
CA LEU A 13 -10.23 -9.11 -34.46
C LEU A 13 -10.22 -7.62 -34.13
N ILE A 14 -11.38 -6.98 -34.03
CA ILE A 14 -11.50 -5.58 -33.60
C ILE A 14 -11.00 -5.40 -32.17
N ILE A 15 -11.39 -6.30 -31.24
CA ILE A 15 -10.93 -6.26 -29.85
C ILE A 15 -9.39 -6.39 -29.79
N LEU A 16 -8.82 -7.36 -30.52
CA LEU A 16 -7.37 -7.54 -30.59
C LEU A 16 -6.65 -6.32 -31.18
N LEU A 17 -7.24 -5.69 -32.20
CA LEU A 17 -6.72 -4.47 -32.80
C LEU A 17 -6.71 -3.31 -31.79
N VAL A 18 -7.79 -3.12 -31.03
CA VAL A 18 -7.88 -2.09 -29.98
C VAL A 18 -6.79 -2.30 -28.91
N PHE A 19 -6.60 -3.52 -28.43
CA PHE A 19 -5.54 -3.85 -27.47
C PHE A 19 -4.14 -3.62 -28.05
N SER A 20 -3.92 -3.98 -29.32
CA SER A 20 -2.63 -3.79 -30.00
C SER A 20 -2.31 -2.31 -30.19
N ILE A 21 -3.27 -1.49 -30.64
CA ILE A 21 -3.11 -0.04 -30.77
C ILE A 21 -2.81 0.58 -29.41
N SER A 22 -3.54 0.20 -28.36
CA SER A 22 -3.30 0.68 -27.01
C SER A 22 -1.88 0.37 -26.51
N TYR A 23 -1.37 -0.84 -26.76
CA TYR A 23 0.01 -1.21 -26.47
C TYR A 23 1.02 -0.36 -27.26
N MET A 24 0.79 -0.15 -28.57
CA MET A 24 1.65 0.68 -29.42
C MET A 24 1.68 2.15 -28.99
N VAL A 25 0.54 2.73 -28.62
CA VAL A 25 0.47 4.10 -28.09
C VAL A 25 1.24 4.20 -26.79
N TRP A 26 1.08 3.22 -25.88
CA TRP A 26 1.86 3.16 -24.65
C TRP A 26 3.36 3.03 -24.91
N LEU A 27 3.76 2.33 -25.98
CA LEU A 27 5.17 2.27 -26.37
C LEU A 27 5.78 3.64 -26.71
N GLY A 28 4.97 4.57 -27.20
CA GLY A 28 5.37 5.93 -27.57
C GLY A 28 5.50 6.91 -26.40
N TYR A 29 4.97 6.60 -25.21
CA TYR A 29 5.11 7.46 -24.04
C TYR A 29 6.58 7.59 -23.58
N PRO A 30 7.00 8.75 -23.06
CA PRO A 30 8.38 8.95 -22.62
C PRO A 30 8.73 8.00 -21.46
N LYS A 31 9.98 7.56 -21.41
CA LYS A 31 10.51 6.75 -20.31
C LYS A 31 11.08 7.67 -19.23
N THR A 32 10.77 7.37 -17.98
CA THR A 32 11.39 8.00 -16.82
C THR A 32 12.37 7.00 -16.20
N PHE A 33 13.64 7.37 -16.05
CA PHE A 33 14.63 6.49 -15.45
C PHE A 33 14.74 6.77 -13.96
N LEU A 34 14.39 5.78 -13.14
CA LEU A 34 14.44 5.85 -11.69
C LEU A 34 14.69 4.44 -11.15
N ASN A 35 15.80 4.24 -10.44
CA ASN A 35 16.08 2.99 -9.73
C ASN A 35 15.37 3.01 -8.38
N VAL A 36 14.29 2.25 -8.23
CA VAL A 36 13.49 2.15 -7.01
C VAL A 36 13.85 0.86 -6.29
N TYR A 37 14.30 0.99 -5.04
CA TYR A 37 14.45 -0.13 -4.12
C TYR A 37 13.10 -0.44 -3.52
N ILE A 38 12.62 -1.67 -3.64
CA ILE A 38 11.32 -2.10 -3.13
C ILE A 38 11.56 -3.14 -2.05
N LEU A 39 11.00 -2.93 -0.85
CA LEU A 39 11.02 -3.88 0.26
C LEU A 39 9.61 -4.38 0.54
N ASP A 40 9.44 -5.70 0.48
CA ASP A 40 8.22 -6.39 0.90
C ASP A 40 8.58 -7.71 1.57
N LYS A 41 8.22 -7.85 2.85
CA LYS A 41 8.45 -9.08 3.62
C LYS A 41 7.21 -9.97 3.71
N THR A 42 6.08 -9.55 3.15
CA THR A 42 4.76 -10.18 3.29
C THR A 42 4.30 -10.77 1.96
N VAL A 43 5.06 -11.74 1.43
CA VAL A 43 4.76 -12.42 0.16
C VAL A 43 4.51 -13.92 0.36
N PRO A 44 3.38 -14.33 0.98
CA PRO A 44 3.11 -15.73 1.30
C PRO A 44 2.67 -16.57 0.10
N ASN A 45 2.53 -15.97 -1.11
CA ASN A 45 2.07 -16.67 -2.31
C ASN A 45 2.40 -15.88 -3.60
N PHE A 46 2.15 -16.50 -4.76
CA PHE A 46 2.40 -15.92 -6.08
C PHE A 46 1.34 -14.92 -6.58
N LYS A 47 0.38 -14.51 -5.74
CA LYS A 47 -0.59 -13.47 -6.13
C LYS A 47 0.04 -12.08 -6.03
N TYR A 48 1.00 -11.86 -5.14
CA TYR A 48 1.69 -10.58 -4.95
C TYR A 48 0.74 -9.39 -4.75
N GLU A 49 -0.32 -9.57 -3.96
CA GLU A 49 -1.40 -8.58 -3.79
C GLU A 49 -0.85 -7.22 -3.31
N LYS A 50 0.10 -7.23 -2.36
CA LYS A 50 0.80 -6.07 -1.80
C LYS A 50 1.71 -5.31 -2.77
N HIS A 51 2.10 -5.96 -3.88
CA HIS A 51 2.98 -5.34 -4.88
C HIS A 51 2.20 -4.77 -6.06
N ARG A 52 1.00 -5.32 -6.33
CA ARG A 52 0.34 -5.16 -7.63
C ARG A 52 0.16 -3.72 -8.01
N ALA A 53 -0.37 -2.88 -7.12
CA ALA A 53 -0.59 -1.48 -7.42
C ALA A 53 0.73 -0.77 -7.74
N LEU A 54 1.76 -0.87 -6.90
CA LEU A 54 3.06 -0.24 -7.12
C LEU A 54 3.67 -0.66 -8.47
N PHE A 55 3.77 -1.96 -8.75
CA PHE A 55 4.34 -2.44 -9.99
C PHE A 55 3.48 -2.08 -11.21
N TRP A 56 2.17 -1.93 -11.04
CA TRP A 56 1.30 -1.41 -12.08
C TRP A 56 1.62 0.06 -12.37
N VAL A 57 1.78 0.91 -11.34
CA VAL A 57 2.21 2.31 -11.49
C VAL A 57 3.55 2.40 -12.22
N LEU A 58 4.57 1.69 -11.73
CA LEU A 58 5.92 1.74 -12.32
C LEU A 58 5.91 1.37 -13.79
N ASN A 59 5.18 0.32 -14.17
CA ASN A 59 5.12 -0.12 -15.56
C ASN A 59 4.27 0.82 -16.43
N ASN A 60 3.06 1.21 -15.99
CA ASN A 60 2.20 2.04 -16.81
C ASN A 60 2.73 3.46 -16.99
N ALA A 61 3.27 4.06 -15.93
CA ALA A 61 3.93 5.37 -15.96
C ALA A 61 5.30 5.33 -16.68
N ARG A 62 5.75 4.16 -17.15
CA ARG A 62 7.03 3.91 -17.80
C ARG A 62 8.22 4.40 -16.98
N ILE A 63 8.23 4.00 -15.73
CA ILE A 63 9.37 4.14 -14.83
C ILE A 63 10.27 2.91 -15.02
N TYR A 64 11.49 3.14 -15.47
CA TYR A 64 12.46 2.11 -15.84
C TYR A 64 13.71 2.20 -14.97
N LYS A 65 14.35 1.04 -14.78
CA LYS A 65 15.69 0.97 -14.20
C LYS A 65 16.71 1.62 -15.15
N SER A 66 17.86 2.04 -14.62
CA SER A 66 18.94 2.65 -15.40
C SER A 66 19.41 1.80 -16.58
N ASN A 67 19.29 0.48 -16.49
CA ASN A 67 19.60 -0.46 -17.57
C ASN A 67 18.47 -0.62 -18.61
N SER A 68 17.50 0.29 -18.66
CA SER A 68 16.35 0.29 -19.59
C SER A 68 15.43 -0.93 -19.48
N LYS A 69 15.47 -1.69 -18.38
CA LYS A 69 14.52 -2.78 -18.10
C LYS A 69 13.36 -2.30 -17.23
N SER A 70 12.17 -2.83 -17.51
CA SER A 70 10.97 -2.62 -16.68
C SER A 70 11.04 -3.39 -15.35
N TYR A 71 10.13 -3.06 -14.45
CA TYR A 71 10.01 -3.69 -13.13
C TYR A 71 9.19 -4.98 -13.19
N LYS A 72 9.74 -6.06 -12.63
CA LYS A 72 9.15 -7.40 -12.58
C LYS A 72 8.70 -7.74 -11.16
N ILE A 73 7.39 -7.90 -10.98
CA ILE A 73 6.73 -8.07 -9.67
C ILE A 73 7.32 -9.17 -8.78
N GLY A 74 7.67 -10.32 -9.37
CA GLY A 74 8.21 -11.47 -8.64
C GLY A 74 9.75 -11.54 -8.60
N ARG A 75 10.45 -10.44 -8.91
CA ARG A 75 11.94 -10.42 -8.92
C ARG A 75 12.55 -9.13 -8.38
N ASP A 76 11.97 -7.98 -8.72
CA ASP A 76 12.54 -6.67 -8.43
C ASP A 76 12.09 -6.14 -7.06
N TYR A 77 12.28 -6.94 -6.00
CA TYR A 77 12.05 -6.54 -4.60
C TYR A 77 13.00 -7.28 -3.65
N TYR A 78 13.14 -6.76 -2.45
CA TYR A 78 13.86 -7.35 -1.30
C TYR A 78 12.84 -7.84 -0.28
N GLY A 79 13.21 -8.85 0.51
CA GLY A 79 12.34 -9.52 1.49
C GLY A 79 12.09 -10.99 1.15
N PHE A 80 10.87 -11.48 1.36
CA PHE A 80 10.52 -12.91 1.30
C PHE A 80 10.12 -13.34 -0.11
N HIS A 81 10.77 -14.36 -0.69
CA HIS A 81 10.49 -14.85 -2.04
C HIS A 81 10.01 -16.31 -2.01
N PRO A 82 8.73 -16.60 -2.29
CA PRO A 82 8.25 -17.98 -2.39
C PRO A 82 8.84 -18.68 -3.63
N LEU A 83 9.23 -19.96 -3.49
CA LEU A 83 9.73 -20.80 -4.59
C LEU A 83 8.67 -21.77 -5.09
N ARG A 84 8.82 -22.21 -6.35
CA ARG A 84 7.89 -23.13 -6.99
C ARG A 84 8.38 -24.58 -6.89
N PRO A 85 7.46 -25.54 -6.72
CA PRO A 85 6.03 -25.36 -6.43
C PRO A 85 5.78 -24.93 -4.97
N LEU A 86 4.68 -24.22 -4.71
CA LEU A 86 4.37 -23.71 -3.36
C LEU A 86 4.13 -24.84 -2.33
N SER A 87 3.78 -26.04 -2.81
CA SER A 87 3.59 -27.25 -1.98
C SER A 87 4.83 -27.67 -1.21
N ASP A 88 6.01 -27.27 -1.68
CA ASP A 88 7.29 -27.70 -1.12
C ASP A 88 7.74 -26.77 0.01
N TYR A 89 6.99 -25.69 0.26
CA TYR A 89 7.25 -24.70 1.31
C TYR A 89 8.67 -24.10 1.25
N GLN A 90 9.28 -24.07 0.06
CA GLN A 90 10.60 -23.47 -0.15
C GLN A 90 10.49 -21.97 -0.41
N TYR A 91 11.46 -21.22 0.11
CA TYR A 91 11.54 -19.77 -0.05
C TYR A 91 13.00 -19.31 -0.01
N ASP A 92 13.25 -18.16 -0.61
CA ASP A 92 14.49 -17.39 -0.46
C ASP A 92 14.20 -16.09 0.29
N ILE A 93 15.20 -15.55 0.99
CA ILE A 93 15.08 -14.22 1.61
C ILE A 93 16.20 -13.33 1.11
N LYS A 94 15.83 -12.25 0.44
CA LYS A 94 16.78 -11.27 -0.10
C LYS A 94 16.88 -10.09 0.86
N ARG A 95 17.93 -10.06 1.68
CA ARG A 95 18.22 -8.98 2.64
C ARG A 95 19.39 -8.12 2.16
N ILE A 96 19.46 -6.90 2.66
CA ILE A 96 20.67 -6.07 2.56
C ILE A 96 21.58 -6.32 3.77
N LEU A 97 22.88 -6.32 3.53
CA LEU A 97 23.91 -6.38 4.56
C LEU A 97 24.31 -4.96 4.98
N LEU A 98 24.84 -4.82 6.20
CA LEU A 98 25.28 -3.54 6.76
C LEU A 98 26.32 -2.85 5.85
N GLU A 99 27.31 -3.61 5.38
CA GLU A 99 28.36 -3.15 4.46
C GLU A 99 27.84 -2.71 3.08
N GLN A 100 26.61 -3.10 2.72
CA GLN A 100 26.02 -2.78 1.42
C GLN A 100 25.25 -1.46 1.44
N ILE A 101 24.94 -0.89 2.61
CA ILE A 101 24.04 0.28 2.72
C ILE A 101 24.51 1.44 1.84
N ASP A 102 25.79 1.79 1.88
CA ASP A 102 26.32 2.88 1.05
C ASP A 102 26.16 2.57 -0.44
N SER A 103 26.62 1.40 -0.88
CA SER A 103 26.52 0.99 -2.28
C SER A 103 25.08 0.90 -2.81
N ILE A 104 24.14 0.45 -1.96
CA ILE A 104 22.71 0.37 -2.28
C ILE A 104 22.13 1.78 -2.35
N SER A 105 22.44 2.62 -1.37
CA SER A 105 21.97 4.00 -1.35
C SER A 105 22.52 4.82 -2.51
N ASP A 106 23.69 4.51 -3.06
CA ASP A 106 24.21 5.16 -4.28
C ASP A 106 23.51 4.66 -5.54
N LYS A 107 23.32 3.35 -5.64
CA LYS A 107 22.70 2.68 -6.80
C LYS A 107 21.22 3.05 -6.99
N TYR A 108 20.48 3.18 -5.89
CA TYR A 108 19.04 3.42 -5.92
C TYR A 108 18.73 4.91 -5.74
N ASP A 109 17.73 5.38 -6.46
CA ASP A 109 17.28 6.78 -6.47
C ASP A 109 16.18 7.03 -5.46
N ALA A 110 15.36 6.02 -5.20
CA ALA A 110 14.27 6.07 -4.24
C ALA A 110 14.12 4.71 -3.55
N VAL A 111 13.50 4.71 -2.37
CA VAL A 111 13.10 3.47 -1.68
C VAL A 111 11.60 3.48 -1.40
N TYR A 112 11.00 2.29 -1.48
CA TYR A 112 9.58 2.05 -1.27
C TYR A 112 9.39 0.82 -0.39
N TYR A 113 8.87 0.99 0.82
CA TYR A 113 8.60 -0.10 1.75
C TYR A 113 7.10 -0.37 1.74
N THR A 114 6.68 -1.50 1.14
CA THR A 114 5.26 -1.80 0.91
C THR A 114 4.60 -2.47 2.11
N ASP A 115 5.26 -3.47 2.71
CA ASP A 115 4.73 -4.23 3.84
C ASP A 115 5.89 -4.96 4.54
N THR A 116 5.97 -4.86 5.87
CA THR A 116 6.97 -5.63 6.64
C THR A 116 6.39 -6.50 7.73
N ARG A 117 5.07 -6.69 7.81
CA ARG A 117 4.44 -7.62 8.77
C ARG A 117 5.09 -9.00 8.76
N GLY A 118 5.44 -9.46 7.57
CA GLY A 118 6.21 -10.67 7.36
C GLY A 118 5.36 -11.88 6.98
N VAL A 119 5.99 -13.05 7.03
CA VAL A 119 5.37 -14.36 6.86
C VAL A 119 5.56 -15.15 8.15
N TYR A 120 4.46 -15.65 8.70
CA TYR A 120 4.48 -16.44 9.93
C TYR A 120 4.47 -17.95 9.64
N PHE A 121 5.00 -18.73 10.58
CA PHE A 121 5.15 -20.19 10.44
C PHE A 121 3.82 -20.89 10.10
N ASN A 122 2.75 -20.59 10.84
CA ASN A 122 1.44 -21.23 10.64
C ASN A 122 0.74 -20.77 9.35
N GLU A 123 1.11 -19.62 8.79
CA GLU A 123 0.60 -19.13 7.51
C GLU A 123 1.29 -19.81 6.33
N TRP A 124 2.60 -20.01 6.46
CA TRP A 124 3.43 -20.66 5.46
C TRP A 124 3.23 -22.18 5.46
N PHE A 125 3.46 -22.84 6.59
CA PHE A 125 3.37 -24.29 6.76
C PHE A 125 1.94 -24.73 7.12
N LYS A 126 1.06 -24.70 6.13
CA LYS A 126 -0.36 -25.06 6.30
C LYS A 126 -0.51 -26.54 6.72
N GLY A 127 -1.21 -26.77 7.83
CA GLY A 127 -1.54 -28.13 8.31
C GLY A 127 -0.60 -28.68 9.40
N PHE A 128 0.47 -27.96 9.75
CA PHE A 128 1.26 -28.28 10.95
C PHE A 128 0.50 -27.84 12.21
N ARG A 129 0.73 -28.52 13.35
CA ARG A 129 -0.03 -28.36 14.60
C ARG A 129 -0.16 -26.87 14.98
N ARG A 130 -1.40 -26.37 15.00
CA ARG A 130 -1.78 -25.00 15.42
C ARG A 130 -1.54 -24.70 16.91
N SER A 131 -1.08 -25.68 17.70
CA SER A 131 -0.84 -25.51 19.14
C SER A 131 0.59 -25.00 19.37
N GLY A 132 0.74 -23.69 19.48
CA GLY A 132 2.02 -23.03 19.81
C GLY A 132 2.02 -21.55 19.42
N GLU A 133 2.98 -20.81 19.97
CA GLU A 133 3.25 -19.42 19.58
C GLU A 133 3.63 -19.37 18.10
N ASN A 134 2.90 -18.58 17.29
CA ASN A 134 3.13 -18.49 15.85
C ASN A 134 4.38 -17.65 15.58
N SER A 135 5.53 -18.30 15.35
CA SER A 135 6.79 -17.60 15.12
C SER A 135 6.86 -16.96 13.73
N VAL A 136 7.60 -15.86 13.64
CA VAL A 136 7.87 -15.14 12.40
C VAL A 136 9.00 -15.86 11.65
N ILE A 137 8.81 -16.13 10.35
CA ILE A 137 9.88 -16.64 9.48
C ILE A 137 10.76 -15.48 8.99
N GLU A 138 10.13 -14.45 8.46
CA GLU A 138 10.74 -13.17 8.07
C GLU A 138 9.69 -12.09 8.26
N GLY A 139 10.08 -10.96 8.83
CA GLY A 139 9.19 -9.85 9.11
C GLY A 139 9.88 -8.78 9.93
N GLY A 140 9.18 -7.67 10.14
CA GLY A 140 9.62 -6.49 10.85
C GLY A 140 10.69 -5.71 10.10
N LEU A 141 10.74 -4.40 10.31
CA LEU A 141 11.91 -3.62 9.97
C LEU A 141 13.06 -4.00 10.89
N ASN A 142 14.19 -4.38 10.28
CA ASN A 142 15.42 -4.60 11.02
C ASN A 142 16.32 -3.34 10.98
N GLN A 143 17.43 -3.39 11.71
CA GLN A 143 18.39 -2.28 11.78
C GLN A 143 18.97 -1.91 10.40
N ASN A 144 19.22 -2.86 9.50
CA ASN A 144 19.76 -2.56 8.18
C ASN A 144 18.73 -1.85 7.30
N ASP A 145 17.45 -2.27 7.35
CA ASP A 145 16.35 -1.62 6.65
C ASP A 145 16.22 -0.15 7.11
N TYR A 146 16.22 0.07 8.43
CA TYR A 146 16.20 1.42 9.01
C TYR A 146 17.42 2.25 8.57
N LEU A 147 18.62 1.69 8.62
CA LEU A 147 19.83 2.40 8.22
C LEU A 147 19.82 2.78 6.73
N LEU A 148 19.23 1.95 5.87
CA LEU A 148 19.02 2.33 4.47
C LEU A 148 18.06 3.52 4.36
N LEU A 149 16.91 3.50 5.04
CA LEU A 149 15.99 4.65 5.07
C LEU A 149 16.68 5.93 5.54
N LYS A 150 17.44 5.85 6.65
CA LYS A 150 18.22 6.97 7.21
C LYS A 150 19.22 7.52 6.19
N THR A 151 20.02 6.65 5.57
CA THR A 151 21.04 7.04 4.59
C THR A 151 20.41 7.66 3.35
N MET A 152 19.30 7.12 2.87
CA MET A 152 18.56 7.67 1.72
C MET A 152 18.01 9.06 2.04
N LYS A 153 17.46 9.26 3.23
CA LYS A 153 17.00 10.57 3.70
C LYS A 153 18.14 11.57 3.83
N GLU A 154 19.27 11.17 4.40
CA GLU A 154 20.48 12.02 4.51
C GLU A 154 21.04 12.43 3.15
N LYS A 155 20.95 11.55 2.15
CA LYS A 155 21.28 11.85 0.74
C LYS A 155 20.18 12.63 0.00
N ASN A 156 19.16 13.12 0.71
CA ASN A 156 18.04 13.87 0.15
C ASN A 156 17.29 13.12 -0.98
N LYS A 157 17.24 11.78 -0.86
CA LYS A 157 16.54 10.89 -1.80
C LYS A 157 15.12 10.61 -1.33
N LEU A 158 14.26 10.26 -2.28
CA LEU A 158 12.86 9.95 -2.00
C LEU A 158 12.73 8.64 -1.22
N ILE A 159 12.05 8.71 -0.08
CA ILE A 159 11.66 7.56 0.73
C ILE A 159 10.13 7.51 0.85
N ILE A 160 9.58 6.32 0.62
CA ILE A 160 8.13 6.05 0.73
C ILE A 160 7.94 4.80 1.58
N ALA A 161 7.01 4.84 2.52
CA ALA A 161 6.55 3.66 3.23
C ALA A 161 5.03 3.65 3.39
N GLU A 162 4.45 2.46 3.48
CA GLU A 162 3.02 2.26 3.73
C GLU A 162 2.75 1.58 5.07
N PHE A 163 1.45 1.46 5.37
CA PHE A 163 0.90 0.69 6.48
C PHE A 163 1.63 -0.65 6.71
N ASP A 164 1.68 -1.05 7.98
CA ASP A 164 2.27 -2.31 8.47
C ASP A 164 3.81 -2.41 8.38
N ILE A 165 4.49 -1.27 8.55
CA ILE A 165 5.96 -1.24 8.75
C ILE A 165 6.41 -1.04 10.20
N LEU A 166 5.55 -0.44 11.03
CA LEU A 166 5.88 -0.08 12.41
C LEU A 166 5.51 -1.17 13.42
N GLY A 167 4.46 -1.93 13.14
CA GLY A 167 3.93 -2.94 14.05
C GLY A 167 4.81 -4.18 14.18
N SER A 168 4.47 -5.03 15.14
CA SER A 168 5.10 -6.34 15.32
C SER A 168 5.18 -7.09 13.98
N PRO A 169 6.34 -7.68 13.63
CA PRO A 169 7.47 -7.97 14.52
C PRO A 169 8.63 -6.96 14.47
N THR A 170 8.39 -5.74 13.99
CA THR A 170 9.35 -4.63 14.15
C THR A 170 9.56 -4.36 15.65
N SER A 171 10.82 -4.29 16.09
CA SER A 171 11.12 -3.96 17.49
C SER A 171 10.79 -2.49 17.81
N ASP A 172 10.35 -2.20 19.04
CA ASP A 172 9.97 -0.85 19.48
C ASP A 172 11.02 0.23 19.15
N LEU A 173 12.30 -0.08 19.34
CA LEU A 173 13.39 0.84 19.03
C LEU A 173 13.44 1.21 17.53
N ILE A 174 13.23 0.23 16.65
CA ILE A 174 13.20 0.45 15.20
C ILE A 174 11.91 1.15 14.78
N SER A 175 10.76 0.78 15.37
CA SER A 175 9.50 1.50 15.16
C SER A 175 9.66 2.97 15.48
N TYR A 176 10.11 3.29 16.70
CA TYR A 176 10.29 4.66 17.17
C TYR A 176 11.24 5.47 16.28
N LYS A 177 12.39 4.89 15.91
CA LYS A 177 13.33 5.54 14.99
C LYS A 177 12.72 5.80 13.60
N THR A 178 11.89 4.89 13.13
CA THR A 178 11.22 4.98 11.82
C THR A 178 10.09 6.00 11.85
N GLU A 179 9.32 6.05 12.94
CA GLU A 179 8.33 7.08 13.24
C GLU A 179 8.93 8.49 13.15
N LEU A 180 10.06 8.72 13.84
CA LEU A 180 10.79 10.00 13.77
C LEU A 180 11.26 10.32 12.34
N LEU A 181 11.72 9.31 11.61
CA LEU A 181 12.21 9.46 10.25
C LEU A 181 11.07 9.85 9.29
N PHE A 182 9.86 9.32 9.46
CA PHE A 182 8.66 9.68 8.70
C PHE A 182 7.89 10.87 9.28
N ARG A 183 8.32 11.42 10.41
CA ARG A 183 7.67 12.53 11.13
C ARG A 183 6.25 12.20 11.59
N ILE A 184 6.07 10.99 12.12
CA ILE A 184 4.79 10.48 12.60
C ILE A 184 4.92 9.93 14.01
N HIS A 185 3.80 9.73 14.68
CA HIS A 185 3.68 8.96 15.91
C HIS A 185 2.54 7.96 15.79
N ALA A 186 2.82 6.68 15.95
CA ALA A 186 1.80 5.63 15.87
C ALA A 186 1.00 5.57 17.17
N THR A 187 -0.34 5.58 17.08
CA THR A 187 -1.20 5.42 18.26
C THR A 187 -1.37 3.95 18.69
N GLY A 188 -0.88 3.02 17.87
CA GLY A 188 -1.12 1.58 18.01
C GLY A 188 -2.49 1.12 17.49
N TRP A 189 -3.38 2.03 17.13
CA TRP A 189 -4.69 1.69 16.56
C TRP A 189 -4.61 1.44 15.06
N LYS A 190 -5.24 0.35 14.63
CA LYS A 190 -5.46 -0.03 13.25
C LYS A 190 -6.95 -0.19 13.00
N GLY A 191 -7.36 -0.15 11.74
CA GLY A 191 -8.75 -0.36 11.38
C GLY A 191 -8.94 -0.83 9.97
N ARG A 192 -10.10 -1.42 9.70
CA ARG A 192 -10.51 -1.86 8.37
C ARG A 192 -12.03 -1.98 8.28
N TYR A 193 -12.56 -1.66 7.10
CA TYR A 193 -13.93 -1.99 6.73
C TYR A 193 -14.07 -3.47 6.33
N PHE A 194 -15.14 -4.11 6.80
CA PHE A 194 -15.54 -5.46 6.43
C PHE A 194 -16.95 -5.46 5.87
N SER A 195 -17.16 -6.16 4.75
CA SER A 195 -18.50 -6.32 4.15
C SER A 195 -19.43 -7.24 4.93
N SER A 196 -18.87 -8.05 5.83
CA SER A 196 -19.60 -8.82 6.82
C SER A 196 -18.72 -8.98 8.05
N LEU A 197 -19.29 -8.68 9.21
CA LEU A 197 -18.70 -8.87 10.52
C LEU A 197 -19.04 -10.25 11.08
N ASP A 198 -19.65 -11.16 10.31
CA ASP A 198 -19.94 -12.51 10.78
C ASP A 198 -18.65 -13.22 11.23
N SER A 199 -18.71 -13.92 12.36
CA SER A 199 -17.55 -14.60 12.94
C SER A 199 -16.93 -15.70 12.05
N THR A 200 -17.65 -16.15 11.02
CA THR A 200 -17.17 -17.11 10.00
C THR A 200 -16.43 -16.43 8.84
N ASN A 201 -16.39 -15.10 8.80
CA ASN A 201 -15.64 -14.36 7.79
C ASN A 201 -14.13 -14.51 8.00
N ASN A 202 -13.49 -15.28 7.12
CA ASN A 202 -12.05 -15.55 7.14
C ASN A 202 -11.18 -14.30 6.88
N GLU A 203 -11.75 -13.17 6.47
CA GLU A 203 -11.01 -11.91 6.34
C GLU A 203 -10.75 -11.23 7.69
N ILE A 204 -11.56 -11.52 8.71
CA ILE A 204 -11.40 -10.96 10.06
C ILE A 204 -10.35 -11.79 10.78
N PRO A 205 -9.22 -11.21 11.20
CA PRO A 205 -8.25 -11.93 12.01
C PRO A 205 -8.90 -12.43 13.30
N TYR A 206 -8.76 -13.73 13.57
CA TYR A 206 -9.41 -14.41 14.70
C TYR A 206 -9.16 -13.71 16.05
N HIS A 207 -7.95 -13.19 16.26
CA HIS A 207 -7.59 -12.48 17.49
C HIS A 207 -8.46 -11.23 17.75
N LEU A 208 -8.98 -10.56 16.72
CA LEU A 208 -9.87 -9.39 16.91
C LEU A 208 -11.22 -9.80 17.51
N ILE A 209 -11.73 -10.95 17.09
CA ILE A 209 -12.97 -11.52 17.62
C ILE A 209 -12.77 -11.95 19.08
N GLU A 210 -11.65 -12.63 19.37
CA GLU A 210 -11.32 -13.06 20.73
C GLU A 210 -11.12 -11.86 21.68
N ASN A 211 -10.40 -10.82 21.26
CA ASN A 211 -10.23 -9.60 22.03
C ASN A 211 -11.58 -8.94 22.35
N TYR A 212 -12.48 -8.83 21.37
CA TYR A 212 -13.82 -8.28 21.61
C TYR A 212 -14.61 -9.14 22.61
N LYS A 213 -14.63 -10.46 22.41
CA LYS A 213 -15.36 -11.41 23.27
C LYS A 213 -14.87 -11.38 24.72
N ALA A 214 -13.57 -11.21 24.93
CA ALA A 214 -12.96 -11.13 26.26
C ALA A 214 -13.54 -9.95 27.08
N GLU A 215 -13.89 -8.85 26.41
CA GLU A 215 -14.48 -7.65 27.03
C GLU A 215 -16.03 -7.68 27.06
N HIS A 216 -16.69 -8.62 26.36
CA HIS A 216 -18.14 -8.60 26.11
C HIS A 216 -18.83 -9.96 26.39
N GLU A 217 -18.54 -10.58 27.54
CA GLU A 217 -19.20 -11.83 28.01
C GLU A 217 -19.10 -13.00 27.00
N GLY A 218 -18.04 -13.07 26.21
CA GLY A 218 -17.86 -14.11 25.20
C GLY A 218 -18.72 -13.93 23.95
N LYS A 219 -19.43 -12.82 23.80
CA LYS A 219 -20.37 -12.58 22.70
C LYS A 219 -19.72 -11.83 21.53
N TRP A 220 -20.07 -12.25 20.32
CA TRP A 220 -19.80 -11.52 19.08
C TRP A 220 -21.13 -11.41 18.32
N PRO A 221 -21.94 -10.35 18.57
CA PRO A 221 -23.30 -10.27 18.05
C PRO A 221 -23.38 -9.71 16.61
N PHE A 222 -22.26 -9.52 15.93
CA PHE A 222 -22.20 -8.81 14.64
C PHE A 222 -22.26 -9.76 13.45
N THR A 223 -23.03 -9.38 12.42
CA THR A 223 -23.20 -10.15 11.17
C THR A 223 -23.18 -9.27 9.91
N GLY A 224 -23.64 -8.02 10.01
CA GLY A 224 -23.66 -7.04 8.90
C GLY A 224 -22.29 -6.44 8.57
N GLU A 225 -22.23 -5.48 7.66
CA GLU A 225 -20.99 -4.74 7.37
C GLU A 225 -20.60 -3.79 8.52
N GLY A 226 -19.36 -3.32 8.55
CA GLY A 226 -18.92 -2.30 9.51
C GLY A 226 -17.42 -2.09 9.51
N ILE A 227 -16.94 -1.26 10.42
CA ILE A 227 -15.50 -0.98 10.60
C ILE A 227 -15.07 -1.58 11.94
N ILE A 228 -14.01 -2.37 11.92
CA ILE A 228 -13.33 -2.79 13.14
C ILE A 228 -12.14 -1.85 13.35
N LEU A 229 -12.02 -1.27 14.53
CA LEU A 229 -10.81 -0.61 15.02
C LEU A 229 -10.21 -1.50 16.10
N SER A 230 -8.89 -1.64 16.14
CA SER A 230 -8.23 -2.42 17.17
C SER A 230 -6.85 -1.90 17.52
N ASN A 231 -6.44 -2.16 18.75
CA ASN A 231 -5.05 -2.08 19.18
C ASN A 231 -4.65 -3.42 19.81
N HIS A 232 -3.53 -3.48 20.53
CA HIS A 232 -3.02 -4.73 21.11
C HIS A 232 -4.02 -5.48 22.01
N ASN A 233 -4.86 -4.75 22.76
CA ASN A 233 -5.70 -5.35 23.80
C ASN A 233 -7.20 -5.21 23.52
N THR A 234 -7.61 -4.23 22.71
CA THR A 234 -9.01 -3.84 22.57
C THR A 234 -9.44 -3.89 21.11
N THR A 235 -10.70 -4.30 20.90
CA THR A 235 -11.38 -4.28 19.62
C THR A 235 -12.67 -3.47 19.74
N LEU A 236 -12.85 -2.49 18.85
CA LEU A 236 -14.07 -1.69 18.71
C LEU A 236 -14.75 -2.02 17.39
N VAL A 237 -16.08 -2.07 17.40
CA VAL A 237 -16.89 -2.36 16.22
C VAL A 237 -17.83 -1.18 15.95
N LEU A 238 -17.69 -0.58 14.77
CA LEU A 238 -18.53 0.51 14.29
C LEU A 238 -19.57 -0.04 13.32
N GLU A 239 -20.83 -0.06 13.76
CA GLU A 239 -21.96 -0.60 13.00
C GLU A 239 -22.62 0.52 12.15
N PRO A 240 -23.06 0.23 10.92
CA PRO A 240 -23.88 1.13 10.11
C PRO A 240 -25.11 1.63 10.85
N LYS A 241 -25.47 2.89 10.65
CA LYS A 241 -26.63 3.59 11.25
C LYS A 241 -26.58 3.79 12.77
N LYS A 242 -25.90 2.91 13.51
CA LYS A 242 -25.69 3.03 14.94
C LYS A 242 -24.47 3.90 15.26
N HIS A 243 -23.31 3.53 14.73
CA HIS A 243 -22.05 4.27 14.92
C HIS A 243 -21.64 5.08 13.68
N LEU A 244 -22.08 4.67 12.49
CA LEU A 244 -21.67 5.25 11.20
C LEU A 244 -22.84 5.86 10.43
N ASN A 245 -22.71 7.11 9.97
CA ASN A 245 -23.59 7.71 8.96
C ASN A 245 -23.22 7.25 7.54
N VAL A 246 -21.94 6.94 7.32
CA VAL A 246 -21.42 6.38 6.06
C VAL A 246 -20.53 5.19 6.40
N ASN A 247 -20.75 4.07 5.72
CA ASN A 247 -20.16 2.78 6.09
C ASN A 247 -18.64 2.67 5.88
N TYR A 248 -18.08 3.55 5.05
CA TYR A 248 -16.66 3.51 4.66
C TYR A 248 -15.89 4.69 5.24
N PRO A 249 -14.63 4.49 5.66
CA PRO A 249 -13.67 5.58 5.77
C PRO A 249 -13.60 6.37 4.45
N LYS A 250 -13.69 7.68 4.54
CA LYS A 250 -13.45 8.59 3.43
C LYS A 250 -12.02 9.09 3.51
N LEU A 251 -11.27 8.98 2.43
CA LEU A 251 -10.01 9.70 2.29
C LEU A 251 -10.32 11.06 1.66
N VAL A 252 -10.01 12.14 2.37
CA VAL A 252 -10.31 13.54 2.02
C VAL A 252 -9.00 14.27 1.74
N THR A 253 -8.88 14.82 0.53
CA THR A 253 -7.65 15.43 0.03
C THR A 253 -7.60 16.92 0.32
N ASP A 254 -6.44 17.40 0.73
CA ASP A 254 -6.17 18.84 0.83
C ASP A 254 -6.28 19.53 -0.54
N GLU A 255 -6.72 20.80 -0.54
CA GLU A 255 -7.05 21.54 -1.76
C GLU A 255 -5.85 21.76 -2.68
N ASP A 256 -4.68 22.03 -2.13
CA ASP A 256 -3.47 22.24 -2.91
C ASP A 256 -3.09 20.96 -3.68
N PHE A 257 -3.13 19.81 -3.00
CA PHE A 257 -2.82 18.52 -3.59
C PHE A 257 -3.85 18.06 -4.62
N ARG A 258 -5.13 18.40 -4.46
CA ARG A 258 -6.16 18.14 -5.48
C ARG A 258 -5.78 18.74 -6.82
N SER A 259 -5.32 20.00 -6.81
CA SER A 259 -4.95 20.71 -8.03
C SER A 259 -3.62 20.19 -8.62
N ARG A 260 -2.57 20.06 -7.80
CA ARG A 260 -1.21 19.70 -8.25
C ARG A 260 -1.10 18.25 -8.72
N PHE A 261 -1.82 17.33 -8.06
CA PHE A 261 -1.78 15.89 -8.34
C PHE A 261 -3.02 15.38 -9.08
N HIS A 262 -3.98 16.26 -9.40
CA HIS A 262 -5.25 15.90 -10.08
C HIS A 262 -6.03 14.82 -9.32
N LEU A 263 -6.14 15.00 -8.01
CA LEU A 263 -6.79 14.06 -7.10
C LEU A 263 -8.25 14.44 -6.86
N PRO A 264 -9.14 13.46 -6.59
CA PRO A 264 -10.50 13.75 -6.18
C PRO A 264 -10.53 14.46 -4.81
N ALA A 265 -11.61 15.18 -4.54
CA ALA A 265 -11.82 15.82 -3.23
C ALA A 265 -11.93 14.79 -2.10
N ASN A 266 -12.60 13.67 -2.37
CA ASN A 266 -12.65 12.53 -1.48
C ASN A 266 -12.86 11.22 -2.25
N ILE A 267 -12.53 10.10 -1.62
CA ILE A 267 -12.77 8.76 -2.14
C ILE A 267 -13.02 7.76 -0.99
N ASP A 268 -13.81 6.72 -1.25
CA ASP A 268 -14.00 5.63 -0.28
C ASP A 268 -12.72 4.80 -0.16
N PHE A 269 -12.37 4.41 1.06
CA PHE A 269 -11.28 3.48 1.32
C PHE A 269 -11.77 2.27 2.11
N VAL A 270 -11.37 1.07 1.70
CA VAL A 270 -11.85 -0.20 2.28
C VAL A 270 -10.71 -1.11 2.77
N GLY A 271 -9.46 -0.66 2.62
CA GLY A 271 -8.27 -1.38 3.05
C GLY A 271 -8.03 -1.27 4.55
N TRP A 272 -6.92 -1.87 4.99
CA TRP A 272 -6.38 -1.61 6.33
C TRP A 272 -5.81 -0.20 6.41
N PHE A 273 -5.97 0.44 7.56
CA PHE A 273 -5.34 1.70 7.91
C PHE A 273 -4.86 1.69 9.35
N GLU A 274 -3.95 2.58 9.68
CA GLU A 274 -3.52 2.87 11.04
C GLU A 274 -3.78 4.34 11.38
N ILE A 275 -4.02 4.58 12.66
CA ILE A 275 -4.24 5.91 13.20
C ILE A 275 -2.90 6.40 13.74
N VAL A 276 -2.40 7.48 13.15
CA VAL A 276 -1.15 8.13 13.54
C VAL A 276 -1.39 9.61 13.81
N ALA A 277 -0.51 10.23 14.57
CA ALA A 277 -0.43 11.68 14.70
C ALA A 277 0.79 12.20 13.91
N PRO A 278 0.69 13.33 13.19
CA PRO A 278 1.84 13.95 12.59
C PRO A 278 2.72 14.62 13.66
N LEU A 279 4.04 14.58 13.51
CA LEU A 279 4.96 15.40 14.30
C LEU A 279 5.01 16.83 13.74
N ASP A 280 5.53 17.78 14.54
CA ASP A 280 5.66 19.18 14.15
C ASP A 280 6.31 19.34 12.76
N SER A 281 5.81 20.30 11.98
CA SER A 281 6.22 20.62 10.60
C SER A 281 6.08 19.51 9.55
N ALA A 282 5.45 18.38 9.86
CA ALA A 282 4.95 17.48 8.84
C ALA A 282 3.72 18.09 8.15
N ALA A 283 3.57 17.84 6.85
CA ALA A 283 2.40 18.25 6.09
C ALA A 283 1.51 17.04 5.79
N VAL A 284 0.19 17.24 5.86
CA VAL A 284 -0.80 16.19 5.58
C VAL A 284 -1.39 16.43 4.20
N VAL A 285 -1.23 15.47 3.30
CA VAL A 285 -1.77 15.51 1.93
C VAL A 285 -3.26 15.18 1.92
N ALA A 286 -3.65 14.23 2.76
CA ALA A 286 -5.02 13.78 2.90
C ALA A 286 -5.27 13.19 4.29
N ASN A 287 -6.52 13.25 4.74
CA ASN A 287 -6.98 12.66 5.99
C ASN A 287 -7.97 11.53 5.70
N PHE A 288 -7.93 10.49 6.53
CA PHE A 288 -9.09 9.64 6.72
C PHE A 288 -10.12 10.37 7.57
N GLN A 289 -11.38 10.17 7.23
CA GLN A 289 -12.54 10.68 7.94
C GLN A 289 -13.56 9.55 8.09
N LEU A 290 -13.83 9.18 9.35
CA LEU A 290 -14.94 8.32 9.72
C LEU A 290 -16.17 9.20 9.92
N ASN A 291 -17.24 8.96 9.16
CA ASN A 291 -18.47 9.73 9.31
C ASN A 291 -19.36 9.07 10.37
N LEU A 292 -19.29 9.59 11.59
CA LEU A 292 -19.88 8.99 12.79
C LEU A 292 -21.24 9.61 13.15
N THR A 293 -22.11 8.81 13.74
CA THR A 293 -23.24 9.31 14.53
C THR A 293 -22.73 9.90 15.86
N THR A 294 -23.61 10.55 16.63
CA THR A 294 -23.27 11.01 18.00
C THR A 294 -22.81 9.85 18.90
N GLU A 295 -23.42 8.66 18.76
CA GLU A 295 -23.03 7.47 19.52
C GLU A 295 -21.64 6.97 19.10
N GLY A 296 -21.37 6.93 17.78
CA GLY A 296 -20.05 6.57 17.27
C GLY A 296 -18.94 7.55 17.69
N ASP A 297 -19.22 8.85 17.66
CA ASP A 297 -18.28 9.89 18.10
C ASP A 297 -17.95 9.76 19.59
N SER A 298 -18.98 9.55 20.42
CA SER A 298 -18.81 9.30 21.85
C SER A 298 -18.00 8.03 22.12
N LEU A 299 -18.25 6.96 21.36
CA LEU A 299 -17.50 5.71 21.45
C LEU A 299 -16.00 5.93 21.14
N LEU A 300 -15.65 6.59 20.04
CA LEU A 300 -14.24 6.85 19.71
C LEU A 300 -13.56 7.73 20.76
N LYS A 301 -14.25 8.77 21.23
CA LYS A 301 -13.73 9.70 22.24
C LYS A 301 -13.39 9.00 23.56
N ASN A 302 -14.16 7.99 23.97
CA ASN A 302 -13.86 7.19 25.16
C ASN A 302 -12.51 6.45 25.07
N TYR A 303 -12.01 6.20 23.86
CA TYR A 303 -10.71 5.58 23.60
C TYR A 303 -9.64 6.60 23.15
N GLY A 304 -9.93 7.90 23.27
CA GLY A 304 -9.00 8.96 22.87
C GLY A 304 -8.79 9.07 21.35
N LEU A 305 -9.71 8.53 20.55
CA LEU A 305 -9.61 8.53 19.10
C LEU A 305 -10.35 9.72 18.48
N SER A 306 -9.74 10.29 17.44
CA SER A 306 -10.37 11.27 16.57
C SER A 306 -10.98 10.58 15.35
N PRO A 307 -12.17 11.00 14.88
CA PRO A 307 -12.74 10.50 13.62
C PRO A 307 -11.96 10.96 12.38
N ILE A 308 -11.10 11.98 12.53
CA ILE A 308 -10.26 12.54 11.47
C ILE A 308 -8.79 12.35 11.85
N PHE A 309 -8.03 11.68 10.98
CA PHE A 309 -6.61 11.41 11.18
C PHE A 309 -5.90 11.33 9.82
N PRO A 310 -4.58 11.53 9.74
CA PRO A 310 -3.87 11.55 8.47
C PRO A 310 -3.94 10.22 7.71
N ALA A 311 -4.11 10.32 6.39
CA ALA A 311 -3.99 9.22 5.43
C ALA A 311 -2.64 9.21 4.71
N ILE A 312 -2.11 10.41 4.43
CA ILE A 312 -0.81 10.60 3.77
C ILE A 312 -0.08 11.76 4.44
N ILE A 313 1.14 11.52 4.88
CA ILE A 313 1.99 12.50 5.55
C ILE A 313 3.28 12.66 4.74
N VAL A 314 3.69 13.91 4.53
CA VAL A 314 4.94 14.26 3.84
C VAL A 314 5.79 15.20 4.67
N ASP A 315 7.09 15.23 4.40
CA ASP A 315 8.00 16.16 5.08
C ASP A 315 7.86 17.61 4.61
N ASN A 316 7.67 17.82 3.32
CA ASN A 316 7.50 19.14 2.74
C ASN A 316 6.50 19.06 1.55
N PRO A 317 5.45 19.90 1.52
CA PRO A 317 4.44 19.83 0.48
C PRO A 317 4.96 20.29 -0.90
N GLU A 318 5.91 21.22 -0.95
CA GLU A 318 6.50 21.73 -2.20
C GLU A 318 7.55 20.78 -2.79
N LYS A 319 8.37 20.17 -1.93
CA LYS A 319 9.47 19.30 -2.32
C LYS A 319 9.49 18.03 -1.49
N ILE A 320 8.61 17.10 -1.84
CA ILE A 320 8.44 15.84 -1.11
C ILE A 320 9.70 14.99 -1.24
N ARG A 321 10.26 14.58 -0.10
CA ARG A 321 11.34 13.58 -0.01
C ARG A 321 11.00 12.44 0.93
N THR A 322 10.08 12.67 1.85
CA THR A 322 9.55 11.66 2.76
C THR A 322 8.05 11.59 2.55
N CYS A 323 7.52 10.38 2.34
CA CYS A 323 6.09 10.16 2.16
C CYS A 323 5.67 8.90 2.93
N TYR A 324 4.65 9.02 3.77
CA TYR A 324 4.12 7.92 4.55
C TYR A 324 2.64 7.74 4.26
N PHE A 325 2.22 6.55 3.84
CA PHE A 325 0.82 6.18 3.70
C PHE A 325 0.37 5.39 4.92
N THR A 326 -0.63 5.90 5.62
CA THR A 326 -1.16 5.24 6.83
C THR A 326 -2.19 4.17 6.47
N GLY A 327 -2.50 3.98 5.18
CA GLY A 327 -3.32 2.89 4.67
C GLY A 327 -2.53 1.92 3.81
N ASP A 328 -3.02 0.69 3.75
CA ASP A 328 -2.59 -0.34 2.81
C ASP A 328 -3.12 0.00 1.42
N PHE A 329 -2.40 0.87 0.71
CA PHE A 329 -2.83 1.39 -0.58
C PHE A 329 -2.37 0.48 -1.73
N ALA A 330 -1.30 -0.27 -1.51
CA ALA A 330 -0.73 -1.12 -2.53
C ALA A 330 -1.50 -2.43 -2.78
N THR A 331 -2.25 -2.92 -1.78
CA THR A 331 -3.03 -4.18 -1.91
C THR A 331 -4.09 -4.06 -2.98
N ASN A 332 -3.98 -4.91 -4.01
CA ASN A 332 -4.96 -4.95 -5.07
C ASN A 332 -4.98 -6.31 -5.79
N THR A 333 -6.02 -6.54 -6.59
CA THR A 333 -6.17 -7.72 -7.47
C THR A 333 -6.12 -7.36 -8.95
N ILE A 334 -5.81 -6.11 -9.30
CA ILE A 334 -5.70 -5.65 -10.70
C ILE A 334 -4.78 -6.54 -11.55
N PRO A 335 -5.17 -6.79 -12.82
CA PRO A 335 -4.35 -7.54 -13.77
C PRO A 335 -3.16 -6.70 -14.27
N LEU A 336 -1.94 -7.21 -14.07
CA LEU A 336 -0.71 -6.55 -14.52
C LEU A 336 -0.55 -6.49 -16.04
N SER A 337 -1.26 -7.33 -16.80
CA SER A 337 -1.23 -7.30 -18.28
C SER A 337 -1.69 -5.94 -18.83
N PHE A 338 -2.57 -5.25 -18.11
CA PHE A 338 -3.07 -3.93 -18.48
C PHE A 338 -2.11 -2.79 -18.10
N ALA A 339 -1.04 -3.07 -17.34
CA ALA A 339 -0.07 -2.06 -16.96
C ALA A 339 0.70 -1.53 -18.17
N GLN A 340 0.83 -2.28 -19.27
CA GLN A 340 1.57 -1.88 -20.46
C GLN A 340 0.66 -1.40 -21.60
N MET A 341 -0.47 -0.80 -21.27
CA MET A 341 -1.49 -0.39 -22.24
C MET A 341 -1.89 1.06 -22.02
N ALA A 342 -2.03 1.83 -23.10
CA ALA A 342 -2.55 3.19 -23.02
C ALA A 342 -4.05 3.12 -22.73
N ASN A 343 -4.58 4.05 -21.95
CA ASN A 343 -6.01 4.14 -21.63
C ASN A 343 -6.59 2.94 -20.85
N SER A 344 -5.77 1.94 -20.47
CA SER A 344 -6.22 0.77 -19.72
C SER A 344 -6.85 1.11 -18.37
N ARG A 345 -6.40 2.20 -17.76
CA ARG A 345 -6.99 2.80 -16.56
C ARG A 345 -8.47 3.11 -16.72
N GLN A 346 -8.86 3.70 -17.85
CA GLN A 346 -10.25 4.08 -18.11
C GLN A 346 -11.13 2.83 -18.28
N TRP A 347 -10.58 1.77 -18.89
CA TRP A 347 -11.27 0.49 -18.99
C TRP A 347 -11.43 -0.18 -17.63
N LEU A 348 -10.36 -0.25 -16.83
CA LEU A 348 -10.41 -0.81 -15.48
C LEU A 348 -11.44 -0.08 -14.62
N LYS A 349 -11.51 1.26 -14.71
CA LYS A 349 -12.54 2.07 -14.05
C LYS A 349 -13.95 1.76 -14.55
N ALA A 350 -14.16 1.66 -15.87
CA ALA A 350 -15.48 1.49 -16.46
C ALA A 350 -16.11 0.12 -16.19
N PHE A 351 -15.29 -0.93 -16.00
CA PHE A 351 -15.76 -2.31 -15.86
C PHE A 351 -15.74 -2.82 -14.41
N THR A 352 -15.53 -1.95 -13.42
CA THR A 352 -15.43 -2.36 -12.01
C THR A 352 -16.38 -1.59 -11.11
N ALA A 353 -17.02 -2.31 -10.18
CA ALA A 353 -17.64 -1.74 -8.99
C ALA A 353 -16.75 -1.91 -7.75
N ASN A 354 -15.57 -2.51 -7.90
CA ASN A 354 -14.67 -2.79 -6.78
C ASN A 354 -14.01 -1.49 -6.29
N LYS A 355 -14.32 -1.10 -5.05
CA LYS A 355 -13.81 0.12 -4.40
C LYS A 355 -12.28 0.15 -4.30
N GLN A 356 -11.60 -0.97 -4.14
CA GLN A 356 -10.13 -1.02 -4.14
C GLN A 356 -9.55 -0.68 -5.51
N VAL A 357 -10.17 -1.15 -6.60
CA VAL A 357 -9.74 -0.81 -7.96
C VAL A 357 -10.04 0.67 -8.25
N LEU A 358 -11.20 1.18 -7.82
CA LEU A 358 -11.55 2.60 -7.95
C LEU A 358 -10.60 3.50 -7.15
N PHE A 359 -10.22 3.10 -5.93
CA PHE A 359 -9.22 3.80 -5.11
C PHE A 359 -7.86 3.83 -5.81
N PHE A 360 -7.39 2.67 -6.27
CA PHE A 360 -6.14 2.57 -7.02
C PHE A 360 -6.13 3.52 -8.22
N GLU A 361 -7.18 3.45 -9.04
CA GLU A 361 -7.25 4.15 -10.31
C GLU A 361 -7.50 5.66 -10.18
N ASN A 362 -8.22 6.12 -9.17
CA ASN A 362 -8.55 7.53 -8.99
C ASN A 362 -7.64 8.25 -8.00
N TYR A 363 -6.92 7.53 -7.13
CA TYR A 363 -6.15 8.12 -6.06
C TYR A 363 -4.69 7.67 -6.07
N TYR A 364 -4.42 6.39 -5.81
CA TYR A 364 -3.06 5.89 -5.64
C TYR A 364 -2.20 6.05 -6.90
N PHE A 365 -2.74 5.67 -8.07
CA PHE A 365 -2.03 5.81 -9.34
C PHE A 365 -1.65 7.26 -9.66
N PRO A 366 -2.58 8.23 -9.76
CA PRO A 366 -2.21 9.60 -10.13
C PRO A 366 -1.28 10.25 -9.10
N PHE A 367 -1.48 9.97 -7.81
CA PHE A 367 -0.59 10.46 -6.76
C PHE A 367 0.84 9.96 -6.96
N LEU A 368 1.02 8.64 -7.03
CA LEU A 368 2.34 8.02 -7.08
C LEU A 368 3.06 8.28 -8.42
N GLU A 369 2.34 8.27 -9.54
CA GLU A 369 2.90 8.64 -10.83
C GLU A 369 3.48 10.06 -10.81
N LYS A 370 2.68 11.02 -10.32
CA LYS A 370 3.10 12.43 -10.26
C LYS A 370 4.26 12.62 -9.29
N LEU A 371 4.22 11.97 -8.12
CA LEU A 371 5.31 12.02 -7.13
C LEU A 371 6.63 11.52 -7.73
N LEU A 372 6.64 10.33 -8.32
CA LEU A 372 7.86 9.71 -8.86
C LEU A 372 8.42 10.48 -10.07
N LYS A 373 7.55 10.96 -10.97
CA LYS A 373 7.98 11.74 -12.15
C LYS A 373 8.51 13.13 -11.77
N THR A 374 7.88 13.79 -10.79
CA THR A 374 8.34 15.08 -10.28
C THR A 374 9.71 14.93 -9.65
N TYR A 375 9.88 13.93 -8.76
CA TYR A 375 11.18 13.62 -8.16
C TYR A 375 12.27 13.31 -9.19
N ALA A 376 11.97 12.49 -10.21
CA ALA A 376 12.92 12.18 -11.27
C ALA A 376 13.36 13.43 -12.06
N THR A 377 12.43 14.35 -12.32
CA THR A 377 12.71 15.61 -13.03
C THR A 377 13.63 16.52 -12.20
N GLU A 378 13.33 16.67 -10.91
CA GLU A 378 14.17 17.44 -9.98
C GLU A 378 15.58 16.87 -9.88
N LYS A 379 15.70 15.53 -9.76
CA LYS A 379 17.00 14.84 -9.72
C LYS A 379 17.81 15.13 -10.98
N ASN A 380 17.21 15.02 -12.16
CA ASN A 380 17.92 15.25 -13.43
C ASN A 380 18.38 16.70 -13.58
N THR A 381 17.58 17.66 -13.09
CA THR A 381 17.93 19.09 -13.09
C THR A 381 19.16 19.35 -12.20
N LEU A 382 19.20 18.75 -11.00
CA LEU A 382 20.34 18.87 -10.09
C LEU A 382 21.62 18.27 -10.69
N MET A 383 21.52 17.11 -11.35
CA MET A 383 22.69 16.50 -12.00
C MET A 383 23.19 17.33 -13.18
N HIS A 384 22.30 17.94 -13.96
CA HIS A 384 22.70 18.79 -15.08
C HIS A 384 23.49 20.00 -14.59
N ASN A 385 22.98 20.71 -13.58
CA ASN A 385 23.64 21.90 -13.02
C ASN A 385 25.03 21.56 -12.45
N ALA A 386 25.18 20.41 -11.77
CA ALA A 386 26.46 19.99 -11.21
C ALA A 386 27.52 19.57 -12.26
N THR A 387 27.12 19.32 -13.51
CA THR A 387 28.05 19.01 -14.62
C THR A 387 28.42 20.23 -15.46
N THR A 388 27.73 21.36 -15.28
CA THR A 388 27.95 22.61 -16.02
C THR A 388 28.72 23.67 -15.21
N GLU A 389 28.90 23.46 -13.91
CA GLU A 389 29.87 24.15 -13.05
C GLU A 389 31.21 23.39 -13.04
#